data_AF-A0A6N2S8Q3-F1
#
_entry.id   AF-A0A6N2S8Q3-F1
#
_cell.length_a   1.000
_cell.length_b   1.000
_cell.length_c   1.000
_cell.angle_alpha   90.00
_cell.angle_beta   90.00
_cell.angle_gamma   90.00
#
_symmetry.space_group_name_H-M   'P 1'
#
loop_
_entity.id
_entity.type
_entity.pdbx_description
1 polymer ?
#
loop_
_entity_poly.entity_id
_entity_poly.type
_entity_poly.pdbx_seq_one_letter_code
_entity_poly.pdbx_strand_id
1 'polypeptide(L)'
;MGHQDEVTFVISVAAQLAGMHPQTLRQYDRIGLVTPLRTKGRGRRYTRRDVERLKEIQRLSQDEGINLAGIQRIMELEDEVDRLREQRDALAERVEEFEPVFDRVFVASPDGQIRPMRRAHARRSEESRRGGMVPVRDRGLVAWRPAGKQRVRALIEASPEGVRVIEGTVVVSR
;
A
#
# COMPACT_ATOMS: atom_id res chain seq x y z
N MET A 1 11.67 13.41 4.54
CA MET A 1 11.71 12.82 3.19
C MET A 1 12.37 13.82 2.25
N GLY A 2 13.19 13.33 1.33
CA GLY A 2 14.44 13.95 0.86
C GLY A 2 14.33 15.34 0.25
N HIS A 3 15.26 16.21 0.64
CA HIS A 3 15.68 17.43 -0.06
C HIS A 3 16.30 17.09 -1.45
N GLN A 4 15.56 16.41 -2.33
CA GLN A 4 16.02 16.24 -3.72
C GLN A 4 15.67 17.43 -4.63
N ASP A 5 14.91 18.40 -4.10
CA ASP A 5 14.58 19.68 -4.74
C ASP A 5 15.40 20.87 -4.20
N GLU A 6 16.56 20.62 -3.58
CA GLU A 6 17.33 21.68 -2.92
C GLU A 6 18.02 22.62 -3.94
N VAL A 7 18.36 22.10 -5.12
CA VAL A 7 18.98 22.90 -6.17
C VAL A 7 17.90 23.54 -7.04
N THR A 8 17.78 24.86 -6.92
CA THR A 8 16.87 25.66 -7.75
C THR A 8 17.61 26.52 -8.78
N PHE A 9 17.21 26.37 -10.03
CA PHE A 9 17.76 27.06 -11.19
C PHE A 9 16.91 28.29 -11.54
N VAL A 10 17.58 29.38 -11.94
CA VAL A 10 16.90 30.50 -12.59
C VAL A 10 16.47 30.11 -14.00
N ILE A 11 15.50 30.84 -14.57
CA ILE A 11 14.95 30.52 -15.89
C ILE A 11 15.99 30.37 -17.00
N SER A 12 17.05 31.19 -17.00
CA SER A 12 18.11 31.11 -18.01
C SER A 12 18.87 29.78 -17.93
N VAL A 13 19.25 29.37 -16.71
CA VAL A 13 19.96 28.11 -16.47
C VAL A 13 19.05 26.92 -16.74
N ALA A 14 17.79 26.96 -16.30
CA ALA A 14 16.82 25.91 -16.58
C ALA A 14 16.58 25.72 -18.08
N ALA A 15 16.46 26.83 -18.82
CA ALA A 15 16.29 26.81 -20.27
C ALA A 15 17.51 26.18 -20.97
N GLN A 16 18.73 26.54 -20.54
CA GLN A 16 19.95 25.94 -21.07
C GLN A 16 20.03 24.43 -20.78
N LEU A 17 19.73 24.02 -19.54
CA LEU A 17 19.75 22.61 -19.15
C LEU A 17 18.70 21.77 -19.88
N ALA A 18 17.54 22.37 -20.16
CA ALA A 18 16.46 21.74 -20.92
C ALA A 18 16.63 21.86 -22.44
N GLY A 19 17.66 22.55 -22.95
CA GLY A 19 17.84 22.75 -24.39
C GLY A 19 16.71 23.56 -25.05
N MET A 20 16.14 24.52 -24.32
CA MET A 20 14.98 25.31 -24.73
C MET A 20 15.25 26.81 -24.65
N HIS A 21 14.39 27.61 -25.29
CA HIS A 21 14.42 29.07 -25.13
C HIS A 21 13.66 29.50 -23.86
N PRO A 22 14.14 30.51 -23.09
CA PRO A 22 13.46 31.00 -21.89
C PRO A 22 12.00 31.45 -22.11
N GLN A 23 11.66 31.90 -23.32
CA GLN A 23 10.27 32.26 -23.66
C GLN A 23 9.35 31.03 -23.68
N THR A 24 9.85 29.88 -24.13
CA THR A 24 9.11 28.61 -24.15
C THR A 24 8.79 28.15 -22.73
N LEU A 25 9.76 28.23 -21.82
CA LEU A 25 9.53 27.94 -20.39
C LEU A 25 8.46 28.86 -19.78
N ARG A 26 8.45 30.15 -20.15
CA ARG A 26 7.39 31.07 -19.71
C ARG A 26 6.02 30.70 -20.27
N GLN A 27 5.97 30.18 -21.50
CA GLN A 27 4.74 29.69 -22.10
C GLN A 27 4.23 28.44 -21.36
N TYR A 28 5.11 27.48 -21.09
CA TYR A 28 4.79 26.25 -20.36
C TYR A 28 4.32 26.53 -18.93
N ASP A 29 4.95 27.46 -18.21
CA ASP A 29 4.45 27.94 -16.92
C ASP A 29 3.06 28.57 -17.03
N ARG A 30 2.82 29.39 -18.06
CA ARG A 30 1.53 30.07 -18.23
C ARG A 30 0.37 29.08 -18.47
N ILE A 31 0.62 28.02 -19.23
CA ILE A 31 -0.37 26.97 -19.51
C ILE A 31 -0.43 25.90 -18.41
N GLY A 32 0.39 26.01 -17.36
CA GLY A 32 0.40 25.08 -16.22
C GLY A 32 1.12 23.75 -16.47
N LEU A 33 1.87 23.63 -17.56
CA LEU A 33 2.55 22.38 -17.92
C LEU A 33 3.75 22.07 -17.00
N VAL A 34 4.38 23.12 -16.49
CA VAL A 34 5.42 23.07 -15.45
C VAL A 34 5.19 24.22 -14.49
N THR A 35 5.17 23.97 -13.18
CA THR A 35 4.88 24.99 -12.16
C THR A 35 6.12 25.30 -11.33
N PRO A 36 6.94 26.30 -11.73
CA PRO A 36 8.13 26.68 -10.97
C PRO A 36 7.78 27.39 -9.66
N LEU A 37 8.70 27.32 -8.70
CA LEU A 37 8.61 28.13 -7.49
C LEU A 37 8.76 29.61 -7.84
N ARG A 38 7.88 30.45 -7.25
CA ARG A 38 7.93 31.91 -7.41
C ARG A 38 8.76 32.54 -6.30
N THR A 39 9.68 33.43 -6.66
CA THR A 39 10.46 34.21 -5.69
C THR A 39 9.77 35.54 -5.35
N LYS A 40 10.17 36.16 -4.23
CA LYS A 40 9.67 37.49 -3.78
C LYS A 40 9.78 38.58 -4.87
N GLY A 41 10.70 38.44 -5.82
CA GLY A 41 10.89 39.34 -6.96
C GLY A 41 10.18 38.94 -8.26
N ARG A 42 9.12 38.12 -8.21
CA ARG A 42 8.42 37.55 -9.39
C ARG A 42 9.29 36.68 -10.30
N GLY A 43 10.47 36.27 -9.84
CA GLY A 43 11.35 35.35 -10.56
C GLY A 43 10.83 33.91 -10.48
N ARG A 44 11.15 33.10 -11.51
CA ARG A 44 10.85 31.67 -11.54
C ARG A 44 12.08 30.87 -11.13
N ARG A 45 11.88 29.90 -10.24
CA ARG A 45 12.89 28.95 -9.78
C ARG A 45 12.43 27.55 -10.14
N TYR A 46 13.24 26.88 -10.94
CA TYR A 46 12.99 25.53 -11.41
C TYR A 46 13.83 24.58 -10.59
N THR A 47 13.24 23.53 -10.07
CA THR A 47 13.94 22.42 -9.43
C THR A 47 14.63 21.56 -10.49
N ARG A 48 15.44 20.57 -10.06
CA ARG A 48 15.96 19.55 -10.97
C ARG A 48 14.81 18.77 -11.63
N ARG A 49 13.77 18.40 -10.86
CA ARG A 49 12.59 17.70 -11.37
C ARG A 49 11.87 18.50 -12.45
N ASP A 50 11.76 19.82 -12.28
CA ASP A 50 11.17 20.69 -13.31
C ASP A 50 11.97 20.65 -14.62
N VAL A 51 13.30 20.62 -14.54
CA VAL A 51 14.17 20.54 -15.74
C VAL A 51 14.02 19.20 -16.45
N GLU A 52 13.92 18.10 -15.71
CA GLU A 52 13.66 16.77 -16.28
C GLU A 52 12.29 16.72 -16.95
N ARG A 53 11.26 17.28 -16.31
CA ARG A 53 9.92 17.42 -16.87
C ARG A 53 9.93 18.23 -18.17
N LEU A 54 10.67 19.34 -18.21
CA LEU A 54 10.84 20.15 -19.43
C LEU A 54 11.47 19.33 -20.56
N LYS A 55 12.50 18.53 -20.28
CA LYS A 55 13.12 17.66 -21.31
C LYS A 55 12.15 16.63 -21.86
N GLU A 56 11.34 16.03 -20.99
CA GLU A 56 10.34 15.05 -21.42
C GLU A 56 9.26 15.68 -22.30
N ILE A 57 8.76 16.86 -21.90
CA ILE A 57 7.85 17.67 -22.74
C ILE A 57 8.47 17.95 -24.11
N GLN A 58 9.77 18.25 -24.17
CA GLN A 58 10.47 18.47 -25.45
C GLN A 58 10.43 17.23 -26.32
N ARG A 59 10.80 16.08 -25.74
CA ARG A 59 10.87 14.78 -26.41
C ARG A 59 9.51 14.39 -26.99
N LEU A 60 8.46 14.44 -26.17
CA LEU A 60 7.08 14.15 -26.58
C LEU A 60 6.59 15.10 -27.69
N SER A 61 6.98 16.37 -27.63
CA SER A 61 6.58 17.36 -28.63
C SER A 61 7.34 17.22 -29.95
N GLN A 62 8.64 16.97 -29.92
CA GLN A 62 9.51 16.98 -31.10
C GLN A 62 9.60 15.61 -31.77
N ASP A 63 9.76 14.54 -30.99
CA ASP A 63 10.03 13.20 -31.51
C ASP A 63 8.72 12.47 -31.81
N GLU A 64 7.71 12.63 -30.94
CA GLU A 64 6.42 11.94 -31.05
C GLU A 64 5.32 12.82 -31.66
N GLY A 65 5.59 14.11 -31.88
CA GLY A 65 4.65 15.04 -32.51
C GLY A 65 3.39 15.31 -31.69
N ILE A 66 3.42 15.07 -30.38
CA ILE A 66 2.27 15.22 -29.50
C ILE A 66 2.02 16.70 -29.24
N ASN A 67 0.76 17.12 -29.32
CA ASN A 67 0.38 18.50 -29.01
C ASN A 67 0.47 18.78 -27.49
N LEU A 68 0.60 20.06 -27.12
CA LEU A 68 0.80 20.45 -25.71
C LEU A 68 -0.36 20.03 -24.78
N ALA A 69 -1.60 19.98 -25.27
CA ALA A 69 -2.73 19.52 -24.46
C ALA A 69 -2.67 18.00 -24.21
N GLY A 70 -2.22 17.24 -25.21
CA GLY A 70 -1.93 15.81 -25.09
C GLY A 70 -0.80 15.55 -24.10
N ILE A 71 0.30 16.31 -24.20
CA ILE A 71 1.42 16.22 -23.26
C ILE A 71 0.95 16.57 -21.85
N GLN A 72 0.17 17.63 -21.67
CA GLN A 72 -0.39 17.96 -20.35
C GLN A 72 -1.17 16.79 -19.77
N ARG A 73 -2.03 16.15 -20.58
CA ARG A 73 -2.82 15.01 -20.14
C ARG A 73 -1.96 13.81 -19.78
N ILE A 74 -0.91 13.53 -20.55
CA ILE A 74 0.06 12.46 -20.26
C ILE A 74 0.72 12.72 -18.92
N MET A 75 1.26 13.92 -18.72
CA MET A 75 1.96 14.26 -17.47
C MET A 75 1.03 14.19 -16.24
N GLU A 76 -0.23 14.63 -16.37
CA GLU A 76 -1.23 14.50 -15.30
C GLU A 76 -1.51 13.03 -14.94
N LEU A 77 -1.58 12.16 -15.94
CA LEU A 77 -1.80 10.73 -15.74
C LEU A 77 -0.58 10.05 -15.11
N GLU A 78 0.63 10.44 -15.50
CA GLU A 78 1.87 9.96 -14.89
C GLU A 78 1.95 10.34 -13.40
N ASP A 79 1.65 11.61 -13.08
CA ASP A 79 1.62 12.07 -11.69
C ASP A 79 0.58 11.31 -10.85
N GLU A 80 -0.58 10.96 -11.44
CA GLU A 80 -1.60 10.15 -10.78
C GLU A 80 -1.16 8.70 -10.59
N VAL A 81 -0.51 8.09 -11.60
CA VAL A 81 0.03 6.74 -11.50
C VAL A 81 1.10 6.66 -10.40
N ASP A 82 1.98 7.65 -10.31
CA ASP A 82 3.01 7.68 -9.27
C ASP A 82 2.40 7.83 -7.87
N ARG A 83 1.42 8.72 -7.71
CA ARG A 83 0.65 8.85 -6.45
C ARG A 83 -0.03 7.55 -6.05
N LEU A 84 -0.69 6.87 -7.00
CA LEU A 84 -1.36 5.60 -6.74
C LEU A 84 -0.36 4.50 -6.37
N ARG A 85 0.82 4.47 -7.01
CA ARG A 85 1.90 3.54 -6.67
C ARG A 85 2.40 3.77 -5.25
N GLU A 86 2.66 5.02 -4.86
CA GLU A 86 3.07 5.40 -3.51
C GLU A 86 2.02 4.98 -2.46
N GLN A 87 0.73 5.24 -2.74
CA GLN A 87 -0.37 4.80 -1.86
C GLN A 87 -0.44 3.29 -1.73
N ARG A 88 -0.27 2.56 -2.84
CA ARG A 88 -0.27 1.10 -2.87
C ARG A 88 0.92 0.53 -2.10
N ASP A 89 2.10 1.15 -2.19
CA ASP A 89 3.29 0.71 -1.45
C ASP A 89 3.12 0.98 0.06
N ALA A 90 2.62 2.15 0.44
CA ALA A 90 2.31 2.48 1.83
C ALA A 90 1.24 1.54 2.43
N LEU A 91 0.23 1.17 1.64
CA LEU A 91 -0.79 0.20 2.07
C LEU A 91 -0.21 -1.22 2.18
N ALA A 92 0.67 -1.62 1.25
CA ALA A 92 1.32 -2.92 1.30
C ALA A 92 2.20 -3.07 2.55
N GLU A 93 3.00 -2.05 2.88
CA GLU A 93 3.80 -2.01 4.11
C GLU A 93 2.91 -2.13 5.36
N ARG A 94 1.77 -1.42 5.36
CA ARG A 94 0.81 -1.49 6.46
C ARG A 94 0.13 -2.86 6.57
N VAL A 95 -0.17 -3.52 5.46
CA VAL A 95 -0.69 -4.90 5.48
C VAL A 95 0.37 -5.88 6.02
N GLU A 96 1.63 -5.72 5.63
CA GLU A 96 2.74 -6.55 6.11
C GLU A 96 2.95 -6.39 7.63
N GLU A 97 2.78 -5.17 8.16
CA GLU A 97 2.80 -4.91 9.61
C GLU A 97 1.72 -5.71 10.36
N PHE A 98 0.54 -5.92 9.77
CA PHE A 98 -0.59 -6.62 10.39
C PHE A 98 -0.67 -8.12 10.05
N GLU A 99 0.01 -8.60 9.01
CA GLU A 99 0.10 -10.03 8.64
C GLU A 99 0.51 -10.99 9.78
N PRO A 100 1.44 -10.67 10.71
CA PRO A 100 1.79 -11.60 11.80
C PRO A 100 0.66 -11.88 12.81
N VAL A 101 -0.43 -11.10 12.77
CA VAL A 101 -1.62 -11.27 13.62
C VAL A 101 -2.61 -12.26 12.99
N PHE A 102 -2.73 -12.27 11.65
CA PHE A 102 -3.75 -13.05 10.94
C PHE A 102 -3.27 -14.42 10.43
N ASP A 103 -1.96 -14.67 10.36
CA ASP A 103 -1.42 -16.00 10.02
C ASP A 103 -1.43 -16.99 11.22
N ARG A 104 -1.96 -16.57 12.38
CA ARG A 104 -2.13 -17.44 13.55
C ARG A 104 -3.53 -18.05 13.57
N VAL A 105 -3.61 -19.37 13.47
CA VAL A 105 -4.82 -20.16 13.75
C VAL A 105 -4.72 -20.73 15.15
N PHE A 106 -5.84 -20.76 15.87
CA PHE A 106 -5.90 -21.35 17.21
C PHE A 106 -6.31 -22.81 17.09
N VAL A 107 -5.44 -23.73 17.54
CA VAL A 107 -5.74 -25.16 17.58
C VAL A 107 -6.13 -25.53 19.01
N ALA A 108 -7.19 -26.32 19.17
CA ALA A 108 -7.61 -26.86 20.45
C ALA A 108 -7.27 -28.35 20.53
N SER A 109 -6.49 -28.72 21.53
CA SER A 109 -6.13 -30.11 21.80
C SER A 109 -7.33 -30.91 22.34
N PRO A 110 -7.30 -32.26 22.27
CA PRO A 110 -8.38 -33.11 22.80
C PRO A 110 -8.66 -32.95 24.31
N ASP A 111 -7.69 -32.43 25.06
CA ASP A 111 -7.80 -32.08 26.49
C ASP A 111 -8.38 -30.68 26.74
N GLY A 112 -8.76 -29.95 25.67
CA GLY A 112 -9.36 -28.62 25.75
C GLY A 112 -8.35 -27.46 25.75
N GLN A 113 -7.05 -27.71 25.61
CA GLN A 113 -6.06 -26.63 25.57
C GLN A 113 -6.03 -25.91 24.23
N ILE A 114 -6.15 -24.58 24.22
CA ILE A 114 -6.06 -23.74 23.01
C ILE A 114 -4.64 -23.17 22.87
N ARG A 115 -4.00 -23.34 21.71
CA ARG A 115 -2.67 -22.77 21.42
C ARG A 115 -2.64 -22.04 20.07
N PRO A 116 -1.98 -20.87 19.97
CA PRO A 116 -1.77 -20.20 18.69
C PRO A 116 -0.73 -20.95 17.85
N MET A 117 -0.99 -21.15 16.57
CA MET A 117 -0.07 -21.78 15.62
C MET A 117 -0.13 -21.09 14.26
N ARG A 118 0.97 -21.11 13.48
CA ARG A 118 0.95 -20.62 12.09
C ARG A 118 0.00 -21.45 11.22
N ARG A 119 -0.79 -20.82 10.36
CA ARG A 119 -1.76 -21.47 9.46
C ARG A 119 -1.10 -22.53 8.56
N ALA A 120 0.15 -22.29 8.13
CA ALA A 120 0.95 -23.25 7.38
C ALA A 120 1.20 -24.59 8.12
N HIS A 121 1.39 -24.57 9.45
CA HIS A 121 1.58 -25.79 10.25
C HIS A 121 0.26 -26.53 10.49
N ALA A 122 -0.89 -25.84 10.48
CA ALA A 122 -2.19 -26.45 10.74
C ALA A 122 -2.62 -27.35 9.59
N ARG A 123 -2.36 -26.92 8.34
CA ARG A 123 -2.58 -27.74 7.15
C ARG A 123 -1.76 -29.03 7.15
N ARG A 124 -0.53 -29.01 7.70
CA ARG A 124 0.31 -30.21 7.81
C ARG A 124 -0.22 -31.23 8.83
N SER A 125 -0.94 -30.77 9.86
CA SER A 125 -1.57 -31.66 10.85
C SER A 125 -2.85 -32.34 10.33
N GLU A 126 -3.46 -31.79 9.28
CA GLU A 126 -4.68 -32.27 8.61
C GLU A 126 -4.48 -33.63 7.94
N GLU A 127 -3.29 -33.87 7.39
CA GLU A 127 -2.98 -35.07 6.60
C GLU A 127 -2.77 -36.33 7.46
N SER A 128 -2.56 -36.18 8.78
CA SER A 128 -2.01 -37.27 9.60
C SER A 128 -3.03 -38.05 10.45
N ARG A 129 -4.30 -37.64 10.61
CA ARG A 129 -5.24 -38.37 11.50
C ARG A 129 -6.71 -38.36 11.06
N ARG A 130 -7.29 -39.57 10.90
CA ARG A 130 -8.76 -39.78 10.94
C ARG A 130 -9.29 -39.25 12.28
N GLY A 131 -10.12 -38.20 12.24
CA GLY A 131 -10.70 -37.57 13.43
C GLY A 131 -10.13 -36.19 13.80
N GLY A 132 -9.36 -35.55 12.90
CA GLY A 132 -8.77 -34.23 13.11
C GLY A 132 -9.71 -33.03 12.91
N MET A 133 -9.32 -31.91 13.51
CA MET A 133 -9.97 -30.60 13.40
C MET A 133 -9.94 -30.04 11.98
N VAL A 134 -11.00 -29.33 11.57
CA VAL A 134 -11.10 -28.71 10.24
C VAL A 134 -11.15 -27.18 10.38
N PRO A 135 -10.26 -26.42 9.73
CA PRO A 135 -10.37 -24.97 9.69
C PRO A 135 -11.59 -24.55 8.86
N VAL A 136 -12.45 -23.69 9.42
CA VAL A 136 -13.58 -23.11 8.68
C VAL A 136 -13.06 -21.89 7.92
N ARG A 137 -13.35 -21.81 6.61
CA ARG A 137 -12.85 -20.72 5.76
C ARG A 137 -13.32 -19.34 6.25
N ASP A 138 -12.44 -18.35 6.08
CA ASP A 138 -12.63 -16.90 6.23
C ASP A 138 -12.86 -16.27 7.61
N ARG A 139 -12.92 -17.05 8.68
CA ARG A 139 -12.84 -16.52 10.06
C ARG A 139 -11.97 -17.50 10.85
N GLY A 140 -11.10 -17.03 11.74
CA GLY A 140 -10.16 -17.86 12.52
C GLY A 140 -10.81 -18.85 13.51
N LEU A 141 -11.76 -19.66 13.03
CA LEU A 141 -12.55 -20.63 13.74
C LEU A 141 -12.09 -22.02 13.29
N VAL A 142 -11.81 -22.88 14.27
CA VAL A 142 -11.54 -24.29 14.03
C VAL A 142 -12.75 -25.09 14.50
N ALA A 143 -13.35 -25.84 13.59
CA ALA A 143 -14.46 -26.73 13.91
C ALA A 143 -13.89 -28.09 14.37
N TRP A 144 -14.25 -28.48 15.58
CA TRP A 144 -13.98 -29.81 16.10
C TRP A 144 -15.29 -30.63 16.13
N ARG A 145 -15.24 -31.84 15.59
CA ARG A 145 -16.34 -32.82 15.67
C ARG A 145 -15.91 -33.96 16.60
N PRO A 146 -16.48 -34.05 17.81
CA PRO A 146 -16.10 -35.11 18.75
C PRO A 146 -16.43 -36.49 18.20
N ALA A 147 -15.57 -37.46 18.53
CA ALA A 147 -15.94 -38.87 18.48
C ALA A 147 -16.80 -39.17 19.72
N GLY A 148 -18.13 -39.06 19.57
CA GLY A 148 -19.10 -39.28 20.66
C GLY A 148 -19.86 -38.02 21.08
N LYS A 149 -20.73 -38.14 22.10
CA LYS A 149 -21.55 -37.02 22.60
C LYS A 149 -20.75 -36.16 23.58
N GLN A 150 -19.90 -35.26 23.10
CA GLN A 150 -19.31 -34.22 23.94
C GLN A 150 -19.50 -32.83 23.31
N ARG A 151 -19.71 -31.82 24.17
CA ARG A 151 -19.97 -30.42 23.80
C ARG A 151 -18.90 -29.54 24.46
N VAL A 152 -18.28 -28.65 23.70
CA VAL A 152 -17.37 -27.62 24.21
C VAL A 152 -17.61 -26.30 23.47
N ARG A 153 -17.68 -25.18 24.20
CA ARG A 153 -17.60 -23.82 23.63
C ARG A 153 -16.89 -22.91 24.63
N ALA A 154 -15.87 -22.18 24.16
CA ALA A 154 -15.16 -21.16 24.92
C ALA A 154 -15.46 -19.79 24.33
N LEU A 155 -15.60 -18.77 25.20
CA LEU A 155 -15.65 -17.37 24.77
C LEU A 155 -14.21 -16.82 24.83
N ILE A 156 -13.74 -16.35 23.68
CA ILE A 156 -12.37 -15.85 23.52
C ILE A 156 -12.48 -14.36 23.24
N GLU A 157 -11.90 -13.55 24.13
CA GLU A 157 -11.69 -12.14 23.90
C GLU A 157 -10.30 -11.96 23.31
N ALA A 158 -10.24 -11.40 22.10
CA ALA A 158 -8.98 -11.06 21.44
C ALA A 158 -8.85 -9.53 21.38
N SER A 159 -7.76 -9.02 21.94
CA SER A 159 -7.39 -7.59 21.94
C SER A 159 -5.96 -7.42 21.40
N PRO A 160 -5.55 -6.19 21.02
CA PRO A 160 -4.16 -5.90 20.64
C PRO A 160 -3.13 -6.25 21.73
N GLU A 161 -3.56 -6.25 23.00
CA GLU A 161 -2.73 -6.55 24.18
C GLU A 161 -2.60 -8.07 24.46
N GLY A 162 -3.39 -8.89 23.77
CA GLY A 162 -3.39 -10.35 23.93
C GLY A 162 -4.79 -10.95 23.94
N VAL A 163 -4.83 -12.28 24.10
CA VAL A 163 -6.06 -13.09 24.07
C VAL A 163 -6.35 -13.64 25.47
N ARG A 164 -7.57 -13.44 25.96
CA ARG A 164 -8.07 -14.01 27.22
C ARG A 164 -9.27 -14.92 26.98
N VAL A 165 -9.34 -16.02 27.73
CA VAL A 165 -10.50 -16.91 27.77
C VAL A 165 -11.40 -16.44 28.90
N ILE A 166 -12.61 -16.00 28.55
CA ILE A 166 -13.62 -15.64 29.53
C ILE A 166 -14.53 -16.86 29.67
N GLU A 167 -14.54 -17.51 30.83
CA GLU A 167 -15.40 -18.68 31.07
C GLU A 167 -16.86 -18.34 30.79
N GLY A 168 -17.54 -19.21 30.04
CA GLY A 168 -18.97 -19.06 29.75
C GLY A 168 -19.61 -20.40 29.43
N THR A 169 -20.65 -20.77 30.19
CA THR A 169 -21.46 -21.97 29.96
C THR A 169 -22.60 -21.65 28.98
N VAL A 170 -22.83 -22.51 27.97
CA VAL A 170 -24.02 -22.41 27.10
C VAL A 170 -24.82 -23.70 27.14
N VAL A 171 -26.03 -23.60 27.69
CA VAL A 171 -27.10 -24.61 27.62
C VAL A 171 -27.92 -24.35 26.36
N VAL A 172 -28.26 -25.40 25.62
CA VAL A 172 -29.33 -25.33 24.61
C VAL A 172 -30.24 -26.52 24.87
N SER A 173 -31.48 -26.24 25.29
CA SER A 173 -32.56 -27.22 25.33
C SER A 173 -33.06 -27.50 23.92
N ARG A 174 -33.62 -28.70 23.75
CA ARG A 174 -34.13 -29.35 22.53
C ARG A 174 -34.46 -28.45 21.34
#